data_AF-A0A969QR67-F1
#
_entry.id   AF-A0A969QR67-F1
#
_cell.length_a   1.000
_cell.length_b   1.000
_cell.length_c   1.000
_cell.angle_alpha   90.00
_cell.angle_beta   90.00
_cell.angle_gamma   90.00
#
_symmetry.space_group_name_H-M   'P 1'
#
loop_
_entity.id
_entity.type
_entity.pdbx_description
1 polymer ?
#
loop_
_entity_poly.entity_id
_entity_poly.type
_entity_poly.pdbx_seq_one_letter_code
_entity_poly.pdbx_strand_id
1 'polypeptide(L)'
;MKFTLQKLILISALLAGVLVWYFWTNKESIAHKKSINTAQQNSEMVSASRSPDRSEDVGSAAKSNGPPNASQRDVTQLIEEALSKFLASADAGESAAILQQLRDSIRKADAQSAAAAIIEFLKSGRDADTKLPFKVGSDGILEASPTLRTALLDLLPSLDPGAALDVAREVMDQKNRQ
;
A
#
# COMPACT_ATOMS: atom_id res chain seq x y z
N MET A 1 -20.97 53.62 -11.60
CA MET A 1 -19.87 52.64 -11.71
C MET A 1 -19.10 52.54 -10.38
N LYS A 2 -19.58 51.74 -9.41
CA LYS A 2 -18.94 51.54 -8.09
C LYS A 2 -18.98 50.05 -7.67
N PHE A 3 -18.76 49.13 -8.60
CA PHE A 3 -19.00 47.69 -8.39
C PHE A 3 -17.77 46.78 -8.62
N THR A 4 -16.57 47.35 -8.67
CA THR A 4 -15.34 46.59 -8.92
C THR A 4 -14.41 46.50 -7.71
N LEU A 5 -14.49 47.42 -6.75
CA LEU A 5 -13.54 47.46 -5.63
C LEU A 5 -13.87 46.46 -4.49
N GLN A 6 -15.16 46.21 -4.24
CA GLN A 6 -15.60 45.32 -3.15
C GLN A 6 -15.33 43.83 -3.44
N LYS A 7 -15.34 43.43 -4.71
CA LYS A 7 -15.07 42.04 -5.13
C LYS A 7 -13.59 41.67 -5.04
N LEU A 8 -12.69 42.64 -5.21
CA LEU A 8 -11.24 42.43 -5.08
C LEU A 8 -10.82 42.16 -3.62
N ILE A 9 -11.47 42.81 -2.66
CA ILE A 9 -11.17 42.64 -1.22
C ILE A 9 -11.59 41.24 -0.72
N LEU A 10 -12.70 40.70 -1.24
CA LEU A 10 -13.15 39.35 -0.87
C LEU A 10 -12.23 38.26 -1.40
N ILE A 11 -11.65 38.43 -2.60
CA ILE A 11 -10.73 37.45 -3.18
C ILE A 11 -9.39 37.45 -2.43
N SER A 12 -8.87 38.61 -2.02
CA SER A 12 -7.63 38.67 -1.24
C SER A 12 -7.76 38.05 0.15
N ALA A 13 -8.92 38.21 0.80
CA ALA A 13 -9.18 37.60 2.11
C ALA A 13 -9.25 36.07 2.05
N LEU A 14 -9.83 35.52 0.97
CA LEU A 14 -9.89 34.07 0.74
C LEU A 14 -8.49 33.47 0.48
N LEU A 15 -7.65 34.14 -0.32
CA LEU A 15 -6.28 33.68 -0.58
C LEU A 15 -5.39 33.74 0.67
N ALA A 16 -5.54 34.77 1.50
CA ALA A 16 -4.81 34.87 2.77
C ALA A 16 -5.21 33.75 3.75
N GLY A 17 -6.50 33.42 3.83
CA GLY A 17 -7.00 32.33 4.67
C GLY A 17 -6.45 30.96 4.26
N VAL A 18 -6.39 30.68 2.95
CA VAL A 18 -5.82 29.43 2.41
C VAL A 18 -4.32 29.35 2.67
N LEU A 19 -3.57 30.45 2.49
CA LEU A 19 -2.13 30.48 2.75
C LEU A 19 -1.80 30.29 4.24
N VAL A 20 -2.57 30.91 5.15
CA VAL A 20 -2.39 30.75 6.60
C VAL A 20 -2.74 29.33 7.04
N TRP A 21 -3.81 28.74 6.49
CA TRP A 21 -4.17 27.35 6.75
C TRP A 21 -3.09 26.38 6.26
N TYR A 22 -2.54 26.60 5.06
CA TYR A 22 -1.49 25.77 4.48
C TYR A 22 -0.16 25.86 5.26
N PHE A 23 0.18 27.04 5.81
CA PHE A 23 1.39 27.20 6.61
C PHE A 23 1.28 26.70 8.04
N TRP A 24 0.06 26.60 8.60
CA TRP A 24 -0.14 26.12 9.97
C TRP A 24 -0.14 24.60 10.09
N THR A 25 -0.50 23.86 9.03
CA THR A 25 -0.48 22.38 9.06
C THR A 25 0.89 21.75 8.81
N ASN A 26 1.86 22.51 8.29
CA ASN A 26 3.18 21.97 7.88
C ASN A 26 4.30 22.18 8.90
N LYS A 27 3.97 22.40 10.18
CA LYS A 27 4.94 22.72 11.24
C LYS A 27 4.87 21.77 12.43
N GLU A 28 5.10 20.48 12.21
CA GLU A 28 5.50 19.57 13.30
C GLU A 28 6.60 18.59 12.85
N SER A 29 7.54 18.36 13.78
CA SER A 29 8.66 17.41 13.72
C SER A 29 10.00 17.90 13.13
N ILE A 30 10.64 18.85 13.82
CA ILE A 30 12.11 18.81 13.96
C ILE A 30 12.44 18.94 15.45
N ALA A 31 13.32 18.03 15.91
CA ALA A 31 14.11 18.02 17.14
C ALA A 31 13.54 17.35 18.39
N HIS A 32 13.62 16.01 18.43
CA HIS A 32 14.03 15.30 19.64
C HIS A 32 14.68 13.95 19.30
N LYS A 33 16.02 13.89 19.32
CA LYS A 33 16.81 13.02 20.22
C LYS A 33 18.28 12.98 19.80
N LYS A 34 19.05 13.80 20.51
CA LYS A 34 20.47 13.59 20.80
C LYS A 34 20.57 12.43 21.80
N SER A 35 21.21 11.32 21.40
CA SER A 35 22.07 10.46 22.24
C SER A 35 22.06 9.02 21.70
N ILE A 36 23.12 8.59 20.99
CA ILE A 36 23.58 7.21 21.06
C ILE A 36 25.09 7.23 21.22
N ASN A 37 25.50 6.59 22.31
CA ASN A 37 26.85 6.50 22.84
C ASN A 37 27.77 5.70 21.91
N THR A 38 28.96 6.26 21.75
CA THR A 38 30.21 5.54 21.54
C THR A 38 30.48 4.63 22.73
N ALA A 39 30.51 3.32 22.53
CA ALA A 39 31.21 2.37 23.40
C ALA A 39 31.53 1.11 22.58
N GLN A 40 32.73 1.11 22.01
CA GLN A 40 33.37 -0.01 21.35
C GLN A 40 34.60 -0.36 22.19
N GLN A 41 34.55 -1.50 22.90
CA GLN A 41 35.63 -2.25 23.59
C GLN A 41 34.89 -3.24 24.52
N ASN A 42 35.11 -4.55 24.56
CA ASN A 42 36.30 -5.37 24.31
C ASN A 42 35.91 -6.82 23.96
N SER A 43 36.87 -7.49 23.33
CA SER A 43 37.06 -8.92 23.12
C SER A 43 36.89 -9.79 24.38
N GLU A 44 36.39 -11.02 24.26
CA GLU A 44 37.19 -12.27 24.28
C GLU A 44 36.34 -13.54 24.45
N MET A 45 36.62 -14.49 23.56
CA MET A 45 36.59 -15.96 23.67
C MET A 45 35.82 -16.62 24.83
N VAL A 46 34.78 -17.39 24.47
CA VAL A 46 34.58 -18.74 25.04
C VAL A 46 34.18 -19.71 23.93
N SER A 47 35.06 -20.68 23.71
CA SER A 47 34.84 -21.90 22.94
C SER A 47 33.99 -22.87 23.76
N ALA A 48 32.87 -23.35 23.20
CA ALA A 48 32.22 -24.57 23.68
C ALA A 48 31.29 -25.18 22.62
N SER A 49 31.71 -26.33 22.10
CA SER A 49 30.90 -27.35 21.44
C SER A 49 29.51 -27.51 22.05
N ARG A 50 28.49 -27.56 21.19
CA ARG A 50 27.46 -28.63 21.13
C ARG A 50 26.49 -28.39 19.98
N SER A 51 26.54 -29.26 18.97
CA SER A 51 25.33 -29.66 18.25
C SER A 51 24.36 -30.26 19.28
N PRO A 52 23.05 -30.02 19.13
CA PRO A 52 22.29 -30.97 18.34
C PRO A 52 21.18 -30.33 17.48
N ASP A 53 20.65 -31.19 16.62
CA ASP A 53 19.27 -31.18 16.16
C ASP A 53 18.86 -30.15 15.10
N ARG A 54 19.11 -30.60 13.88
CA ARG A 54 18.37 -30.25 12.68
C ARG A 54 16.92 -30.72 12.84
N SER A 55 16.12 -29.92 13.54
CA SER A 55 14.67 -29.95 13.40
C SER A 55 14.34 -29.29 12.06
N GLU A 56 14.19 -30.13 11.04
CA GLU A 56 13.44 -29.75 9.84
C GLU A 56 11.99 -29.52 10.26
N ASP A 57 11.71 -28.35 10.84
CA ASP A 57 10.39 -27.76 10.77
C ASP A 57 10.25 -27.20 9.35
N VAL A 58 10.06 -28.13 8.41
CA VAL A 58 9.38 -27.84 7.15
C VAL A 58 7.95 -27.50 7.54
N GLY A 59 7.80 -26.25 7.99
CA GLY A 59 6.55 -25.55 8.08
C GLY A 59 5.87 -25.76 6.75
N SER A 60 4.90 -26.67 6.80
CA SER A 60 4.06 -27.07 5.71
C SER A 60 3.34 -25.82 5.23
N ALA A 61 3.98 -25.11 4.30
CA ALA A 61 3.34 -24.24 3.35
C ALA A 61 2.47 -25.15 2.47
N ALA A 62 1.41 -25.67 3.09
CA ALA A 62 0.31 -26.26 2.40
C ALA A 62 -0.24 -25.14 1.53
N LYS A 63 0.21 -25.15 0.26
CA LYS A 63 -0.60 -24.70 -0.86
C LYS A 63 -1.97 -25.32 -0.66
N SER A 64 -2.86 -24.59 0.00
CA SER A 64 -4.25 -24.93 0.14
C SER A 64 -4.84 -24.81 -1.26
N ASN A 65 -4.72 -25.89 -2.04
CA ASN A 65 -5.45 -26.12 -3.27
C ASN A 65 -6.93 -26.48 -2.98
N GLY A 66 -7.42 -26.14 -1.77
CA GLY A 66 -8.82 -26.26 -1.42
C GLY A 66 -9.65 -25.19 -2.13
N PRO A 67 -10.97 -25.40 -2.27
CA PRO A 67 -11.87 -24.38 -2.80
C PRO A 67 -11.75 -23.07 -1.99
N PRO A 68 -12.00 -21.91 -2.62
CA PRO A 68 -11.95 -20.62 -1.94
C PRO A 68 -12.80 -20.64 -0.66
N ASN A 69 -12.17 -20.34 0.47
CA ASN A 69 -12.92 -20.20 1.73
C ASN A 69 -13.86 -18.97 1.64
N ALA A 70 -14.81 -18.85 2.57
CA ALA A 70 -15.78 -17.74 2.55
C ALA A 70 -15.09 -16.37 2.55
N SER A 71 -14.06 -16.20 3.39
CA SER A 71 -13.28 -14.96 3.50
C SER A 71 -12.61 -14.55 2.19
N GLN A 72 -12.04 -15.49 1.43
CA GLN A 72 -11.43 -15.21 0.13
C GLN A 72 -12.49 -14.74 -0.87
N ARG A 73 -13.69 -15.35 -0.86
CA ARG A 73 -14.80 -14.93 -1.72
C ARG A 73 -15.26 -13.51 -1.40
N ASP A 74 -15.31 -13.14 -0.13
CA ASP A 74 -15.67 -11.79 0.29
C ASP A 74 -14.64 -10.77 -0.20
N VAL A 75 -13.34 -11.06 -0.07
CA VAL A 75 -12.28 -10.17 -0.60
C VAL A 75 -12.32 -10.10 -2.12
N THR A 76 -12.61 -11.21 -2.79
CA THR A 76 -12.78 -11.23 -4.25
C THR A 76 -13.91 -10.28 -4.67
N GLN A 77 -15.06 -10.34 -3.99
CA GLN A 77 -16.18 -9.43 -4.26
C GLN A 77 -15.82 -7.96 -4.05
N LEU A 78 -15.05 -7.63 -3.00
CA LEU A 78 -14.57 -6.27 -2.77
C LEU A 78 -13.70 -5.76 -3.93
N ILE A 79 -12.81 -6.62 -4.46
CA ILE A 79 -11.95 -6.27 -5.59
C ILE A 79 -12.78 -6.09 -6.88
N GLU A 80 -13.74 -6.97 -7.14
CA GLU A 80 -14.65 -6.86 -8.30
C GLU A 80 -15.52 -5.60 -8.24
N GLU A 81 -16.03 -5.27 -7.07
CA GLU A 81 -16.80 -4.04 -6.85
C GLU A 81 -15.94 -2.81 -7.11
N ALA A 82 -14.70 -2.78 -6.58
CA ALA A 82 -13.79 -1.68 -6.83
C ALA A 82 -13.40 -1.57 -8.31
N LEU A 83 -13.12 -2.70 -8.99
CA LEU A 83 -12.88 -2.73 -10.43
C LEU A 83 -14.04 -2.09 -11.19
N SER A 84 -15.27 -2.51 -10.89
CA SER A 84 -16.49 -1.99 -11.53
C SER A 84 -16.64 -0.49 -11.30
N LYS A 85 -16.34 0.00 -10.09
CA LYS A 85 -16.38 1.43 -9.77
C LYS A 85 -15.30 2.22 -10.50
N PHE A 86 -14.06 1.73 -10.59
CA PHE A 86 -13.00 2.42 -11.35
C PHE A 86 -13.31 2.48 -12.85
N LEU A 87 -13.90 1.43 -13.41
CA LEU A 87 -14.33 1.43 -14.81
C LEU A 87 -15.47 2.43 -15.10
N ALA A 88 -16.29 2.72 -14.09
CA ALA A 88 -17.39 3.68 -14.20
C ALA A 88 -17.00 5.13 -13.82
N SER A 89 -15.95 5.30 -13.00
CA SER A 89 -15.55 6.62 -12.50
C SER A 89 -14.74 7.40 -13.54
N ALA A 90 -15.03 8.71 -13.61
CA ALA A 90 -14.25 9.67 -14.38
C ALA A 90 -13.54 10.70 -13.49
N ASP A 91 -13.71 10.60 -12.17
CA ASP A 91 -13.28 11.60 -11.19
C ASP A 91 -12.17 11.06 -10.27
N ALA A 92 -11.13 11.87 -10.10
CA ALA A 92 -9.99 11.51 -9.26
C ALA A 92 -10.34 11.54 -7.75
N GLY A 93 -11.27 12.41 -7.32
CA GLY A 93 -11.71 12.48 -5.93
C GLY A 93 -12.49 11.23 -5.52
N GLU A 94 -13.45 10.82 -6.35
CA GLU A 94 -14.19 9.57 -6.19
C GLU A 94 -13.25 8.36 -6.19
N SER A 95 -12.31 8.32 -7.14
CA SER A 95 -11.34 7.22 -7.25
C SER A 95 -10.41 7.12 -6.03
N ALA A 96 -10.03 8.24 -5.43
CA ALA A 96 -9.28 8.25 -4.18
C ALA A 96 -10.08 7.61 -3.03
N ALA A 97 -11.38 7.93 -2.93
CA ALA A 97 -12.26 7.36 -1.92
C ALA A 97 -12.48 5.84 -2.14
N ILE A 98 -12.68 5.41 -3.39
CA ILE A 98 -12.81 3.98 -3.74
C ILE A 98 -11.54 3.23 -3.35
N LEU A 99 -10.36 3.76 -3.71
CA LEU A 99 -9.08 3.12 -3.41
C LEU A 99 -8.85 2.99 -1.90
N GLN A 100 -9.14 4.05 -1.14
CA GLN A 100 -8.99 4.03 0.31
C GLN A 100 -9.94 3.01 0.95
N GLN A 101 -11.21 3.00 0.54
CA GLN A 101 -12.19 2.03 1.05
C GLN A 101 -11.80 0.59 0.75
N LEU A 102 -11.27 0.33 -0.46
CA LEU A 102 -10.79 -1.00 -0.84
C LEU A 102 -9.64 -1.44 0.08
N ARG A 103 -8.62 -0.59 0.26
CA ARG A 103 -7.45 -0.89 1.11
C ARG A 103 -7.86 -1.16 2.55
N ASP A 104 -8.73 -0.32 3.11
CA ASP A 104 -9.19 -0.47 4.49
C ASP A 104 -10.01 -1.75 4.67
N SER A 105 -10.83 -2.12 3.69
CA SER A 105 -11.60 -3.37 3.73
C SER A 105 -10.70 -4.59 3.63
N ILE A 106 -9.71 -4.58 2.73
CA ILE A 106 -8.75 -5.68 2.57
C ILE A 106 -7.91 -5.87 3.84
N ARG A 107 -7.41 -4.79 4.45
CA ARG A 107 -6.59 -4.86 5.68
C ARG A 107 -7.35 -5.40 6.90
N LYS A 108 -8.68 -5.32 6.89
CA LYS A 108 -9.54 -5.88 7.94
C LYS A 108 -9.85 -7.36 7.72
N ALA A 109 -9.67 -7.86 6.50
CA ALA A 109 -9.88 -9.26 6.18
C ALA A 109 -8.73 -10.12 6.71
N ASP A 110 -8.94 -11.44 6.71
CA ASP A 110 -7.89 -12.40 6.97
C ASP A 110 -6.75 -12.26 5.94
N ALA A 111 -5.52 -12.07 6.42
CA ALA A 111 -4.38 -11.73 5.57
C ALA A 111 -4.10 -12.79 4.49
N GLN A 112 -4.21 -14.08 4.84
CA GLN A 112 -3.96 -15.17 3.90
C GLN A 112 -5.04 -15.23 2.81
N SER A 113 -6.30 -15.10 3.21
CA SER A 113 -7.44 -15.08 2.29
C SER A 113 -7.41 -13.86 1.38
N ALA A 114 -7.00 -12.70 1.92
CA ALA A 114 -6.82 -11.47 1.16
C ALA A 114 -5.69 -11.57 0.14
N ALA A 115 -4.52 -12.08 0.55
CA ALA A 115 -3.41 -12.31 -0.36
C ALA A 115 -3.80 -13.28 -1.48
N ALA A 116 -4.48 -14.39 -1.17
CA ALA A 116 -4.96 -15.35 -2.16
C ALA A 116 -5.92 -14.71 -3.19
N ALA A 117 -6.89 -13.93 -2.74
CA ALA A 117 -7.83 -13.22 -3.62
C ALA A 117 -7.11 -12.19 -4.51
N ILE A 118 -6.14 -11.44 -3.97
CA ILE A 118 -5.33 -10.50 -4.75
C ILE A 118 -4.53 -11.24 -5.82
N ILE A 119 -3.85 -12.33 -5.47
CA ILE A 119 -3.05 -13.12 -6.43
C ILE A 119 -3.95 -13.66 -7.55
N GLU A 120 -5.12 -14.19 -7.22
CA GLU A 120 -6.09 -14.67 -8.20
C GLU A 120 -6.54 -13.55 -9.16
N PHE A 121 -6.86 -12.38 -8.60
CA PHE A 121 -7.19 -11.21 -9.41
C PHE A 121 -6.03 -10.79 -10.33
N LEU A 122 -4.81 -10.70 -9.80
CA LEU A 122 -3.61 -10.33 -10.56
C LEU A 122 -3.33 -11.30 -11.71
N LYS A 123 -3.58 -12.61 -11.51
CA LYS A 123 -3.47 -13.65 -12.54
C LYS A 123 -4.52 -13.53 -13.64
N SER A 124 -5.68 -12.94 -13.36
CA SER A 124 -6.71 -12.70 -14.39
C SER A 124 -6.27 -11.69 -15.46
N GLY A 125 -5.24 -10.89 -15.19
CA GLY A 125 -4.75 -9.86 -16.11
C GLY A 125 -5.66 -8.64 -16.25
N ARG A 126 -6.80 -8.61 -15.56
CA ARG A 126 -7.70 -7.45 -15.53
C ARG A 126 -7.06 -6.29 -14.77
N ASP A 127 -7.37 -5.09 -15.22
CA ASP A 127 -6.92 -3.84 -14.61
C ASP A 127 -7.95 -2.73 -14.87
N ALA A 128 -7.86 -1.64 -14.11
CA ALA A 128 -8.60 -0.41 -14.35
C ALA A 128 -7.73 0.80 -14.01
N ASP A 129 -7.85 1.84 -14.83
CA ASP A 129 -7.27 3.15 -14.58
C ASP A 129 -8.03 3.84 -13.44
N THR A 130 -7.31 4.27 -12.41
CA THR A 130 -7.89 4.93 -11.23
C THR A 130 -8.00 6.45 -11.40
N LYS A 131 -7.48 7.03 -12.49
CA LYS A 131 -7.36 8.48 -12.70
C LYS A 131 -6.52 9.20 -11.63
N LEU A 132 -5.81 8.45 -10.80
CA LEU A 132 -4.91 8.98 -9.79
C LEU A 132 -3.48 9.06 -10.34
N PRO A 133 -2.66 10.01 -9.85
CA PRO A 133 -1.24 10.00 -10.16
C PRO A 133 -0.54 8.83 -9.47
N PHE A 134 0.65 8.48 -9.96
CA PHE A 134 1.58 7.67 -9.20
C PHE A 134 2.21 8.54 -8.09
N LYS A 135 1.93 8.21 -6.83
CA LYS A 135 2.46 8.94 -5.67
C LYS A 135 2.86 7.98 -4.56
N VAL A 136 4.14 8.01 -4.20
CA VAL A 136 4.70 7.29 -3.05
C VAL A 136 4.54 8.14 -1.79
N GLY A 137 4.06 7.53 -0.71
CA GLY A 137 3.94 8.14 0.60
C GLY A 137 5.26 8.17 1.36
N SER A 138 5.26 8.83 2.53
CA SER A 138 6.43 8.94 3.40
C SER A 138 6.86 7.61 4.02
N ASP A 139 5.98 6.61 4.03
CA ASP A 139 6.20 5.25 4.53
C ASP A 139 6.72 4.29 3.44
N GLY A 140 6.88 4.76 2.20
CA GLY A 140 7.29 3.94 1.06
C GLY A 140 6.17 3.12 0.43
N ILE A 141 4.92 3.31 0.86
CA ILE A 141 3.72 2.70 0.28
C ILE A 141 3.07 3.70 -0.68
N LEU A 142 2.34 3.24 -1.71
CA LEU A 142 1.66 4.17 -2.62
C LEU A 142 0.49 4.88 -1.93
N GLU A 143 0.60 6.19 -1.75
CA GLU A 143 -0.56 7.04 -1.39
C GLU A 143 -1.60 7.02 -2.53
N ALA A 144 -1.12 7.09 -3.78
CA ALA A 144 -1.94 7.06 -4.98
C ALA A 144 -1.29 6.18 -6.06
N SER A 145 -2.12 5.46 -6.80
CA SER A 145 -1.68 4.49 -7.81
C SER A 145 -2.48 4.69 -9.09
N PRO A 146 -1.85 4.74 -10.28
CA PRO A 146 -2.52 5.00 -11.56
C PRO A 146 -3.43 3.86 -12.03
N THR A 147 -3.19 2.64 -11.55
CA THR A 147 -4.04 1.48 -11.87
C THR A 147 -4.37 0.66 -10.63
N LEU A 148 -5.50 -0.06 -10.69
CA LEU A 148 -5.92 -0.97 -9.64
C LEU A 148 -4.89 -2.09 -9.42
N ARG A 149 -4.36 -2.66 -10.51
CA ARG A 149 -3.32 -3.69 -10.44
C ARG A 149 -2.08 -3.20 -9.69
N THR A 150 -1.64 -1.97 -9.96
CA THR A 150 -0.49 -1.36 -9.27
C THR A 150 -0.78 -1.15 -7.79
N ALA A 151 -2.01 -0.75 -7.44
CA ALA A 151 -2.43 -0.59 -6.06
C ALA A 151 -2.47 -1.91 -5.26
N LEU A 152 -2.93 -2.99 -5.90
CA LEU A 152 -3.00 -4.30 -5.28
C LEU A 152 -1.62 -4.96 -5.13
N LEU A 153 -0.73 -4.73 -6.10
CA LEU A 153 0.68 -5.16 -6.01
C LEU A 153 1.40 -4.48 -4.85
N ASP A 154 1.17 -3.18 -4.64
CA ASP A 154 1.73 -2.42 -3.52
C ASP A 154 1.21 -2.90 -2.15
N LEU A 155 -0.04 -3.38 -2.09
CA LEU A 155 -0.64 -3.89 -0.87
C LEU A 155 -0.15 -5.30 -0.50
N LEU A 156 0.14 -6.15 -1.49
CA LEU A 156 0.45 -7.58 -1.29
C LEU A 156 1.60 -7.85 -0.30
N PRO A 157 2.75 -7.13 -0.32
CA PRO A 157 3.83 -7.33 0.64
C PRO A 157 3.42 -7.16 2.11
N SER A 158 2.41 -6.33 2.39
CA SER A 158 1.90 -6.12 3.75
C SER A 158 1.02 -7.27 4.25
N LEU A 159 0.50 -8.09 3.34
CA LEU A 159 -0.38 -9.22 3.65
C LEU A 159 0.39 -10.54 3.64
N ASP A 160 1.18 -10.78 2.59
CA ASP A 160 2.01 -11.97 2.42
C ASP A 160 3.30 -11.60 1.64
N PRO A 161 4.41 -11.34 2.36
CA PRO A 161 5.70 -11.03 1.74
C PRO A 161 6.23 -12.14 0.84
N GLY A 162 5.93 -13.41 1.15
CA GLY A 162 6.37 -14.56 0.37
C GLY A 162 5.66 -14.61 -0.98
N ALA A 163 4.33 -14.48 -0.95
CA ALA A 163 3.55 -14.42 -2.18
C ALA A 163 3.90 -13.19 -3.04
N ALA A 164 4.18 -12.04 -2.42
CA ALA A 164 4.64 -10.86 -3.14
C ALA A 164 5.95 -11.11 -3.91
N LEU A 165 6.90 -11.81 -3.29
CA LEU A 165 8.16 -12.19 -3.92
C LEU A 165 7.94 -13.14 -5.10
N ASP A 166 7.04 -14.13 -4.96
CA ASP A 166 6.73 -15.07 -6.04
C ASP A 166 6.08 -14.36 -7.24
N VAL A 167 5.14 -13.45 -6.99
CA VAL A 167 4.54 -12.60 -8.05
C VAL A 167 5.61 -11.73 -8.72
N ALA A 168 6.54 -11.14 -7.95
CA ALA A 168 7.61 -10.33 -8.51
C ALA A 168 8.53 -11.12 -9.45
N ARG A 169 8.91 -12.34 -9.05
CA ARG A 169 9.69 -13.27 -9.89
C ARG A 169 8.96 -13.60 -11.19
N GLU A 170 7.68 -13.93 -11.10
CA GLU A 170 6.86 -14.25 -12.27
C GLU A 170 6.84 -13.09 -13.29
N VAL A 171 6.65 -11.86 -12.81
CA VAL A 171 6.65 -10.65 -13.67
C VAL A 171 8.01 -10.44 -14.33
N MET A 172 9.11 -10.62 -13.58
CA MET A 172 10.46 -10.49 -14.13
C MET A 172 10.78 -11.58 -15.17
N ASP A 173 10.36 -12.81 -14.93
CA ASP A 173 10.57 -13.93 -15.86
C ASP A 173 9.76 -13.78 -17.15
N GLN A 174 8.54 -13.21 -17.07
CA GLN A 174 7.76 -12.87 -18.25
C GLN A 174 8.45 -11.82 -19.12
N LYS A 175 9.03 -10.78 -18.51
CA LYS A 175 9.77 -9.73 -19.23
C LYS A 175 10.98 -10.28 -19.99
N ASN A 176 11.67 -11.28 -19.45
CA ASN A 176 12.84 -11.88 -20.08
C ASN A 176 12.50 -12.79 -21.28
N ARG A 177 11.21 -13.05 -21.55
CA ARG A 177 10.75 -13.90 -22.66
C ARG A 177 10.24 -13.12 -23.87
N GLN A 178 10.19 -11.78 -23.79
CA GLN A 178 9.84 -10.89 -24.91
C GLN A 178 11.09 -10.29 -25.53
#